data_AF-A0A2E7UMU3-F1
#
_entry.id   AF-A0A2E7UMU3-F1
#
_cell.length_a   1.000
_cell.length_b   1.000
_cell.length_c   1.000
_cell.angle_alpha   90.00
_cell.angle_beta   90.00
_cell.angle_gamma   90.00
#
_symmetry.space_group_name_H-M   'P 1'
#
loop_
_entity.id
_entity.type
_entity.pdbx_description
1 polymer ?
#
loop_
_entity_poly.entity_id
_entity_poly.type
_entity_poly.pdbx_seq_one_letter_code
_entity_poly.pdbx_strand_id
1 'polypeptide(L)'
;MMDRLALGLGSSAMSLVVFIGAVHVHFPSDALVERARWEVQRVSDGDFALEASGAGWWMPGGITLTDASLLKVDKGRKTRGAEEDGQSGTPLFRADSASVRLALLPLLSGTQVAQFAAEVYGGEVSGEFGESSTHRLVTVQTDGLDLSRIPIEGADWSVDAKGTLRVDADLALATERGKDAPDSEGRVLLEIDDFEIANSTVMGMDLVAAEFSEAVLELEMKGKKAEIERGRFESDLVDLTMGGHINMSSSDPNRWRLRIELMFTLGESLDTMAAMLPSLKRARGEDGTYHMLCTGTWGKPVCREDRSKVRSERPTPRSARSIGLGDIEDDGSSPASRRKKRRTRTDDADKRREDRRKRLEERRERLREERPPPDEEEFDNNGPDVELGPEFDGPDRRPPRPFLPGEDNDMPQQRPEFDDEFPPPEFDDDAMPMDDQQDDVEYDD
;
A
#
# COMPACT_ATOMS: atom_id res chain seq x y z
N MET A 1 4.33 -39.69 -52.07
CA MET A 1 4.31 -38.38 -51.39
C MET A 1 4.03 -38.54 -49.89
N MET A 2 3.07 -39.39 -49.51
CA MET A 2 2.76 -39.69 -48.10
C MET A 2 3.94 -40.27 -47.30
N ASP A 3 4.73 -41.19 -47.87
CA ASP A 3 5.87 -41.78 -47.15
C ASP A 3 6.96 -40.75 -46.77
N ARG A 4 7.17 -39.73 -47.61
CA ARG A 4 8.14 -38.65 -47.32
C ARG A 4 7.64 -37.71 -46.22
N LEU A 5 6.33 -37.47 -46.16
CA LEU A 5 5.72 -36.70 -45.06
C LEU A 5 5.79 -37.47 -43.74
N ALA A 6 5.49 -38.78 -43.76
CA ALA A 6 5.60 -39.62 -42.57
C ALA A 6 7.04 -39.68 -42.03
N LEU A 7 8.04 -39.80 -42.92
CA LEU A 7 9.45 -39.83 -42.54
C LEU A 7 9.95 -38.47 -42.02
N GLY A 8 9.48 -37.37 -42.62
CA GLY A 8 9.73 -36.01 -42.13
C GLY A 8 9.16 -35.78 -40.73
N LEU A 9 7.88 -36.10 -40.51
CA LEU A 9 7.22 -35.99 -39.21
C LEU A 9 7.90 -36.85 -38.14
N GLY A 10 8.29 -38.09 -38.48
CA GLY A 10 9.03 -38.97 -37.59
C GLY A 10 10.38 -38.40 -37.18
N SER A 11 11.14 -37.84 -38.14
CA SER A 11 12.43 -37.19 -37.83
C SER A 11 12.26 -35.96 -36.94
N SER A 12 11.25 -35.12 -37.18
CA SER A 12 10.99 -33.94 -36.34
C SER A 12 10.58 -34.33 -34.91
N ALA A 13 9.75 -35.37 -34.75
CA ALA A 13 9.35 -35.86 -33.43
C ALA A 13 10.55 -36.43 -32.67
N MET A 14 11.39 -37.22 -33.33
CA MET A 14 12.60 -37.78 -32.71
C MET A 14 13.61 -36.68 -32.34
N SER A 15 13.84 -35.70 -33.23
CA SER A 15 14.69 -34.55 -32.93
C SER A 15 14.15 -33.73 -31.75
N LEU A 16 12.84 -33.55 -31.64
CA LEU A 16 12.22 -32.88 -30.50
C LEU A 16 12.44 -33.64 -29.19
N VAL A 17 12.26 -34.96 -29.19
CA VAL A 17 12.50 -35.80 -28.00
C VAL A 17 13.98 -35.78 -27.58
N VAL A 18 14.91 -35.89 -28.54
CA VAL A 18 16.35 -35.82 -28.26
C VAL A 18 16.73 -34.44 -27.75
N PHE A 19 16.16 -33.37 -28.33
CA PHE A 19 16.36 -32.01 -27.86
C PHE A 19 15.86 -31.83 -26.43
N ILE A 20 14.65 -32.29 -26.11
CA ILE A 20 14.09 -32.23 -24.76
C ILE A 20 14.98 -32.99 -23.77
N GLY A 21 15.44 -34.20 -24.13
CA GLY A 21 16.35 -34.97 -23.30
C GLY A 21 17.70 -34.29 -23.09
N ALA A 22 18.29 -33.73 -24.15
CA ALA A 22 19.55 -33.00 -24.07
C ALA A 22 19.43 -31.74 -23.20
N VAL A 23 18.35 -30.98 -23.36
CA VAL A 23 18.07 -29.81 -22.52
C VAL A 23 17.90 -30.23 -21.07
N HIS A 24 17.17 -31.32 -20.79
CA HIS A 24 16.97 -31.80 -19.42
C HIS A 24 18.27 -32.24 -18.75
N VAL A 25 19.16 -32.95 -19.46
CA VAL A 25 20.45 -33.42 -18.92
C VAL A 25 21.47 -32.30 -18.77
N HIS A 26 21.47 -31.34 -19.69
CA HIS A 26 22.42 -30.22 -19.69
C HIS A 26 21.84 -28.94 -19.09
N PHE A 27 20.68 -29.01 -18.43
CA PHE A 27 20.07 -27.85 -17.80
C PHE A 27 20.94 -27.40 -16.62
N PRO A 28 21.44 -26.15 -16.60
CA PRO A 28 22.30 -25.68 -15.54
C PRO A 28 21.46 -25.26 -14.32
N SER A 29 20.84 -26.24 -13.65
CA SER A 29 19.94 -26.04 -12.51
C SER A 29 20.55 -25.14 -11.45
N ASP A 30 21.79 -25.45 -11.06
CA ASP A 30 22.47 -24.81 -9.93
C ASP A 30 22.78 -23.35 -10.24
N ALA A 31 23.25 -23.07 -11.47
CA ALA A 31 23.53 -21.71 -11.92
C ALA A 31 22.26 -20.84 -11.98
N LEU A 32 21.11 -21.42 -12.31
CA LEU A 32 19.84 -20.71 -12.30
C LEU A 32 19.35 -20.41 -10.89
N VAL A 33 19.47 -21.37 -9.97
CA VAL A 33 19.17 -21.13 -8.56
C VAL A 33 20.08 -20.02 -8.02
N GLU A 34 21.39 -20.11 -8.19
CA GLU A 34 22.34 -19.06 -7.77
C GLU A 34 22.00 -17.69 -8.37
N ARG A 35 21.64 -17.66 -9.65
CA ARG A 35 21.22 -16.42 -10.31
C ARG A 35 19.95 -15.86 -9.71
N ALA A 36 18.94 -16.68 -9.46
CA ALA A 36 17.69 -16.26 -8.84
C ALA A 36 17.93 -15.72 -7.42
N ARG A 37 18.76 -16.41 -6.62
CA ARG A 37 19.17 -15.97 -5.28
C ARG A 37 19.84 -14.59 -5.33
N TRP A 38 20.82 -14.43 -6.23
CA TRP A 38 21.52 -13.16 -6.42
C TRP A 38 20.58 -12.04 -6.85
N GLU A 39 19.64 -12.32 -7.75
CA GLU A 39 18.70 -11.32 -8.26
C GLU A 39 17.74 -10.85 -7.17
N VAL A 40 17.17 -11.79 -6.38
CA VAL A 40 16.32 -11.46 -5.23
C VAL A 40 17.10 -10.63 -4.23
N GLN A 41 18.30 -11.08 -3.84
CA GLN A 41 19.14 -10.37 -2.88
C GLN A 41 19.53 -8.97 -3.38
N ARG A 42 19.81 -8.82 -4.68
CA ARG A 42 20.15 -7.53 -5.29
C ARG A 42 18.97 -6.58 -5.32
N VAL A 43 17.80 -7.05 -5.73
CA VAL A 43 16.58 -6.23 -5.83
C VAL A 43 16.08 -5.83 -4.45
N SER A 44 16.28 -6.70 -3.45
CA SER A 44 15.89 -6.43 -2.06
C SER A 44 16.94 -5.66 -1.25
N ASP A 45 18.07 -5.24 -1.85
CA ASP A 45 19.22 -4.69 -1.13
C ASP A 45 19.69 -5.58 0.05
N GLY A 46 19.54 -6.90 -0.09
CA GLY A 46 19.86 -7.90 0.93
C GLY A 46 18.85 -8.04 2.07
N ASP A 47 17.67 -7.43 2.01
CA ASP A 47 16.59 -7.64 3.00
C ASP A 47 15.93 -9.02 2.88
N PHE A 48 16.00 -9.64 1.70
CA PHE A 48 15.47 -10.96 1.42
C PHE A 48 16.54 -11.91 0.88
N ALA A 49 16.44 -13.18 1.26
CA ALA A 49 17.19 -14.28 0.70
C ALA A 49 16.22 -15.31 0.11
N LEU A 50 16.54 -15.83 -1.06
CA LEU A 50 15.82 -16.95 -1.65
C LEU A 50 16.61 -18.23 -1.38
N GLU A 51 15.94 -19.26 -0.90
CA GLU A 51 16.45 -20.62 -0.84
C GLU A 51 15.58 -21.49 -1.74
N ALA A 52 16.19 -22.47 -2.41
CA ALA A 52 15.51 -23.40 -3.29
C ALA A 52 16.36 -24.67 -3.37
N SER A 53 15.71 -25.84 -3.30
CA SER A 53 16.38 -27.15 -3.39
C SER A 53 16.90 -27.44 -4.80
N GLY A 54 16.22 -26.91 -5.82
CA GLY A 54 16.63 -27.13 -7.21
C GLY A 54 15.87 -26.24 -8.19
N ALA A 55 16.33 -26.26 -9.45
CA ALA A 55 15.64 -25.64 -10.58
C ALA A 55 15.53 -26.63 -11.73
N GLY A 56 14.38 -26.63 -12.40
CA GLY A 56 14.10 -27.45 -13.57
C GLY A 56 13.62 -26.60 -14.75
N TRP A 57 13.73 -27.17 -15.95
CA TRP A 57 13.14 -26.60 -17.14
C TRP A 57 11.65 -26.94 -17.19
N TRP A 58 10.78 -25.93 -17.26
CA TRP A 58 9.33 -26.11 -17.34
C TRP A 58 8.80 -25.64 -18.69
N MET A 59 8.54 -26.58 -19.61
CA MET A 59 7.99 -26.30 -20.96
C MET A 59 8.81 -25.24 -21.74
N PRO A 60 8.58 -24.98 -23.04
CA PRO A 60 9.42 -23.99 -23.74
C PRO A 60 9.32 -22.60 -23.09
N GLY A 61 10.45 -22.11 -22.55
CA GLY A 61 10.58 -20.75 -22.00
C GLY A 61 10.28 -20.56 -20.52
N GLY A 62 10.09 -21.64 -19.73
CA GLY A 62 9.83 -21.55 -18.29
C GLY A 62 10.91 -22.17 -17.41
N ILE A 63 10.96 -21.71 -16.16
CA ILE A 63 11.80 -22.25 -15.09
C ILE A 63 10.87 -22.67 -13.96
N THR A 64 11.13 -23.81 -13.34
CA THR A 64 10.50 -24.24 -12.09
C THR A 64 11.56 -24.32 -11.00
N LEU A 65 11.22 -23.87 -9.80
CA LEU A 65 11.98 -24.00 -8.58
C LEU A 65 11.23 -24.99 -7.67
N THR A 66 11.98 -25.86 -7.01
CA THR A 66 11.45 -26.84 -6.05
C THR A 66 11.86 -26.45 -4.64
N ASP A 67 10.92 -26.57 -3.70
CA ASP A 67 11.07 -26.18 -2.28
C ASP A 67 11.64 -24.76 -2.14
N ALA A 68 10.99 -23.79 -2.78
CA ALA A 68 11.43 -22.40 -2.73
C ALA A 68 10.96 -21.73 -1.44
N SER A 69 11.87 -21.19 -0.64
CA SER A 69 11.55 -20.39 0.54
C SER A 69 12.18 -19.00 0.46
N LEU A 70 11.37 -17.97 0.69
CA LEU A 70 11.82 -16.60 0.83
C LEU A 70 12.01 -16.29 2.32
N LEU A 71 13.23 -15.96 2.69
CA LEU A 71 13.62 -15.62 4.05
C LEU A 71 13.82 -14.10 4.17
N LYS A 72 13.33 -13.50 5.24
CA LYS A 72 13.70 -12.15 5.64
C LYS A 72 15.03 -12.21 6.38
N VAL A 73 16.03 -11.53 5.84
CA VAL A 73 17.35 -11.46 6.48
C VAL A 73 17.32 -10.31 7.47
N ASP A 74 17.36 -10.64 8.76
CA ASP A 74 17.54 -9.62 9.78
C ASP A 74 18.97 -9.08 9.68
N LYS A 75 19.11 -7.85 9.17
CA LYS A 75 20.38 -7.09 9.14
C LYS A 75 20.86 -6.69 10.55
N GLY A 76 20.60 -7.52 11.57
CA GLY A 76 21.02 -7.32 12.94
C GLY A 76 22.50 -6.95 13.00
N ARG A 77 22.83 -6.03 13.91
CA ARG A 77 24.22 -5.58 14.16
C ARG A 77 25.13 -6.79 14.13
N LYS A 78 25.98 -6.91 13.11
CA LYS A 78 27.00 -7.96 12.99
C LYS A 78 27.77 -8.03 14.30
N THR A 79 27.41 -8.97 15.16
CA THR A 79 28.15 -9.23 16.39
C THR A 79 29.45 -9.84 15.93
N ARG A 80 30.53 -9.06 16.03
CA ARG A 80 31.88 -9.40 15.58
C ARG A 80 32.34 -10.66 16.33
N GLY A 81 32.08 -11.85 15.80
CA GLY A 81 32.43 -13.12 16.44
C GLY A 81 31.45 -14.27 16.24
N ALA A 82 30.28 -14.08 15.63
CA ALA A 82 29.46 -15.21 15.17
C ALA A 82 30.02 -15.70 13.83
N GLU A 83 30.61 -16.90 13.84
CA GLU A 83 31.03 -17.63 12.64
C GLU A 83 29.86 -17.76 11.65
N GLU A 84 30.19 -17.82 10.36
CA GLU A 84 29.30 -17.81 9.17
C GLU A 84 28.35 -19.03 9.06
N ASP A 85 27.85 -19.56 10.16
CA ASP A 85 26.89 -20.66 10.18
C ASP A 85 25.48 -20.13 9.86
N GLY A 86 25.22 -19.97 8.56
CA GLY A 86 23.88 -19.76 7.98
C GLY A 86 23.28 -18.38 8.28
N GLN A 87 22.81 -17.70 7.24
CA GLN A 87 21.93 -16.56 7.45
C GLN A 87 20.65 -17.04 8.14
N SER A 88 20.53 -16.83 9.44
CA SER A 88 19.30 -17.08 10.19
C SER A 88 18.25 -16.06 9.74
N GLY A 89 17.48 -16.42 8.71
CA GLY A 89 16.37 -15.62 8.21
C GLY A 89 15.03 -16.15 8.71
N THR A 90 14.08 -15.23 8.95
CA THR A 90 12.71 -15.62 9.28
C THR A 90 11.98 -16.00 7.98
N PRO A 91 11.44 -17.22 7.84
CA PRO A 91 10.73 -17.61 6.63
C PRO A 91 9.46 -16.77 6.48
N LEU A 92 9.38 -16.00 5.39
CA LEU A 92 8.19 -15.21 5.05
C LEU A 92 7.22 -15.97 4.15
N PHE A 93 7.77 -16.79 3.27
CA PHE A 93 7.01 -17.47 2.24
C PHE A 93 7.68 -18.78 1.88
N ARG A 94 6.89 -19.85 1.72
CA ARG A 94 7.35 -21.16 1.29
C ARG A 94 6.42 -21.70 0.21
N ALA A 95 7.00 -22.11 -0.91
CA ALA A 95 6.33 -22.80 -1.99
C ALA A 95 7.00 -24.17 -2.21
N ASP A 96 6.19 -25.22 -2.34
CA ASP A 96 6.67 -26.57 -2.62
C ASP A 96 7.18 -26.65 -4.07
N SER A 97 6.49 -25.96 -4.98
CA SER A 97 6.95 -25.71 -6.34
C SER A 97 6.59 -24.27 -6.75
N ALA A 98 7.47 -23.62 -7.51
CA ALA A 98 7.22 -22.28 -8.04
C ALA A 98 7.75 -22.20 -9.46
N SER A 99 6.91 -21.84 -10.41
CA SER A 99 7.22 -21.85 -11.83
C SER A 99 6.89 -20.51 -12.46
N VAL A 100 7.76 -20.06 -13.36
CA VAL A 100 7.62 -18.78 -14.08
C VAL A 100 7.98 -19.01 -15.53
N ARG A 101 7.18 -18.47 -16.45
CA ARG A 101 7.43 -18.51 -17.89
C ARG A 101 7.12 -17.18 -18.54
N LEU A 102 7.89 -16.81 -19.56
CA LEU A 102 7.59 -15.63 -20.37
C LEU A 102 6.59 -16.00 -21.47
N ALA A 103 5.50 -15.24 -21.58
CA ALA A 103 4.57 -15.37 -22.69
C ALA A 103 5.19 -14.71 -23.94
N LEU A 104 5.52 -15.52 -24.95
CA LEU A 104 6.22 -15.04 -26.14
C LEU A 104 5.32 -14.26 -27.12
N LEU A 105 4.02 -14.57 -27.15
CA LEU A 105 3.08 -13.92 -28.07
C LEU A 105 2.85 -12.43 -27.74
N PRO A 106 2.58 -12.04 -26.48
CA PRO A 106 2.45 -10.62 -26.10
C PRO A 106 3.70 -9.78 -26.38
N LEU A 107 4.89 -10.39 -26.41
CA LEU A 107 6.12 -9.67 -26.75
C LEU A 107 6.08 -9.09 -28.18
N LEU A 108 5.35 -9.73 -29.10
CA LEU A 108 5.16 -9.24 -30.46
C LEU A 108 4.31 -7.96 -30.51
N SER A 109 3.43 -7.74 -29.53
CA SER A 109 2.66 -6.49 -29.37
C SER A 109 3.36 -5.47 -28.47
N GLY A 110 4.60 -5.72 -28.05
CA GLY A 110 5.34 -4.84 -27.14
C GLY A 110 4.92 -4.97 -25.68
N THR A 111 4.16 -6.00 -25.32
CA THR A 111 3.72 -6.27 -23.95
C THR A 111 4.57 -7.39 -23.35
N GLN A 112 5.20 -7.14 -22.21
CA GLN A 112 5.99 -8.16 -21.51
C GLN A 112 5.07 -8.83 -20.51
N VAL A 113 4.80 -10.13 -20.65
CA VAL A 113 3.96 -10.88 -19.72
C VAL A 113 4.71 -12.11 -19.24
N ALA A 114 4.77 -12.29 -17.92
CA ALA A 114 5.29 -13.44 -17.23
C ALA A 114 4.14 -14.17 -16.53
N GLN A 115 3.94 -15.44 -16.86
CA GLN A 115 2.96 -16.29 -16.20
C GLN A 115 3.65 -17.07 -15.10
N PHE A 116 3.01 -17.17 -13.95
CA PHE A 116 3.52 -17.91 -12.80
C PHE A 116 2.50 -18.92 -12.30
N ALA A 117 3.00 -20.02 -11.75
CA ALA A 117 2.21 -21.00 -11.03
C ALA A 117 3.05 -21.57 -9.88
N ALA A 118 2.49 -21.66 -8.69
CA ALA A 118 3.16 -22.13 -7.49
C ALA A 118 2.21 -22.95 -6.62
N GLU A 119 2.74 -23.98 -5.99
CA GLU A 119 2.06 -24.75 -4.94
C GLU A 119 2.50 -24.18 -3.59
N VAL A 120 1.56 -23.58 -2.86
CA VAL A 120 1.83 -22.82 -1.64
C VAL A 120 0.81 -23.22 -0.59
N TYR A 121 1.26 -23.54 0.63
CA TYR A 121 0.37 -23.84 1.75
C TYR A 121 -0.72 -24.88 1.41
N GLY A 122 -0.40 -25.91 0.63
CA GLY A 122 -1.34 -26.96 0.25
C GLY A 122 -2.36 -26.60 -0.84
N GLY A 123 -2.33 -25.36 -1.36
CA GLY A 123 -3.13 -24.92 -2.50
C GLY A 123 -2.27 -24.52 -3.71
N GLU A 124 -2.95 -24.13 -4.78
CA GLU A 124 -2.35 -23.68 -6.03
C GLU A 124 -2.54 -22.16 -6.18
N VAL A 125 -1.47 -21.46 -6.56
CA VAL A 125 -1.46 -20.04 -6.89
C VAL A 125 -0.99 -19.91 -8.32
N SER A 126 -1.80 -19.36 -9.20
CA SER A 126 -1.43 -19.09 -10.59
C SER A 126 -1.77 -17.67 -10.99
N GLY A 127 -1.16 -17.18 -12.04
CA GLY A 127 -1.42 -15.82 -12.47
C GLY A 127 -0.48 -15.33 -13.55
N GLU A 128 -0.61 -14.05 -13.83
CA GLU A 128 0.27 -13.36 -14.76
C GLU A 128 0.63 -11.97 -14.25
N PHE A 129 1.87 -11.60 -14.51
CA PHE A 129 2.41 -10.29 -14.26
C PHE A 129 2.91 -9.74 -15.59
N GLY A 130 2.38 -8.60 -16.02
CA GLY A 130 2.78 -7.98 -17.25
C GLY A 130 2.95 -6.48 -17.18
N GLU A 131 3.69 -5.94 -18.13
CA GLU A 131 3.88 -4.52 -18.32
C GLU A 131 3.69 -4.17 -19.80
N SER A 132 2.79 -3.22 -20.04
CA SER A 132 2.55 -2.55 -21.32
C SER A 132 3.07 -1.12 -21.25
N SER A 133 2.93 -0.35 -22.32
CA SER A 133 3.32 1.06 -22.33
C SER A 133 2.58 1.91 -21.29
N THR A 134 1.33 1.53 -20.98
CA THR A 134 0.40 2.36 -20.18
C THR A 134 -0.04 1.70 -18.87
N HIS A 135 -0.04 0.36 -18.83
CA HIS A 135 -0.55 -0.42 -17.69
C HIS A 135 0.40 -1.55 -17.30
N ARG A 136 0.41 -1.84 -16.01
CA ARG A 136 0.94 -3.05 -15.40
C ARG A 136 -0.25 -3.97 -15.10
N LEU A 137 -0.22 -5.15 -15.71
CA LEU A 137 -1.24 -6.16 -15.60
C LEU A 137 -0.84 -7.12 -14.47
N VAL A 138 -1.75 -7.38 -13.55
CA VAL A 138 -1.55 -8.34 -12.47
C VAL A 138 -2.81 -9.17 -12.33
N THR A 139 -2.70 -10.44 -12.67
CA THR A 139 -3.75 -11.44 -12.45
C THR A 139 -3.24 -12.45 -11.45
N VAL A 140 -4.04 -12.75 -10.43
CA VAL A 140 -3.73 -13.75 -9.41
C VAL A 140 -4.98 -14.57 -9.15
N GLN A 141 -4.86 -15.88 -9.27
CA GLN A 141 -5.91 -16.83 -8.94
C GLN A 141 -5.33 -17.85 -7.97
N THR A 142 -6.04 -18.08 -6.87
CA THR A 142 -5.67 -19.10 -5.90
C THR A 142 -6.80 -20.08 -5.72
N ASP A 143 -6.46 -21.36 -5.67
CA ASP A 143 -7.39 -22.43 -5.36
C ASP A 143 -6.84 -23.26 -4.21
N GLY A 144 -7.65 -23.44 -3.16
CA GLY A 144 -7.32 -24.39 -2.11
C GLY A 144 -6.26 -23.95 -1.08
N LEU A 145 -6.00 -22.64 -0.86
CA LEU A 145 -4.99 -22.23 0.12
C LEU A 145 -5.42 -22.55 1.55
N ASP A 146 -4.69 -23.43 2.22
CA ASP A 146 -5.00 -23.85 3.60
C ASP A 146 -4.51 -22.80 4.61
N LEU A 147 -5.44 -22.06 5.21
CA LEU A 147 -5.14 -21.01 6.18
C LEU A 147 -4.43 -21.54 7.43
N SER A 148 -4.60 -22.82 7.79
CA SER A 148 -3.96 -23.42 8.96
C SER A 148 -2.43 -23.53 8.84
N ARG A 149 -1.92 -23.39 7.61
CA ARG A 149 -0.48 -23.41 7.31
C ARG A 149 0.12 -22.02 7.18
N ILE A 150 -0.70 -20.97 7.19
CA ILE A 150 -0.26 -19.59 7.07
C ILE A 150 -0.04 -19.04 8.49
N PRO A 151 1.19 -18.67 8.86
CA PRO A 151 1.43 -18.05 10.16
C PRO A 151 0.85 -16.64 10.17
N ILE A 152 -0.23 -16.42 10.92
CA ILE A 152 -0.83 -15.10 11.12
C ILE A 152 -0.51 -14.63 12.55
N GLU A 153 0.68 -14.06 12.72
CA GLU A 153 1.17 -13.58 14.01
C GLU A 153 1.82 -12.20 13.92
N GLY A 154 1.81 -11.50 15.05
CA GLY A 154 2.49 -10.23 15.30
C GLY A 154 3.09 -10.21 16.70
N ALA A 155 3.77 -9.11 17.04
CA ALA A 155 4.53 -9.03 18.29
C ALA A 155 3.72 -9.33 19.57
N ASP A 156 2.44 -8.94 19.58
CA ASP A 156 1.56 -9.05 20.74
C ASP A 156 0.26 -9.82 20.43
N TRP A 157 0.20 -10.49 19.27
CA TRP A 157 -1.01 -11.19 18.84
C TRP A 157 -0.70 -12.38 17.93
N SER A 158 -1.50 -13.44 18.00
CA SER A 158 -1.46 -14.59 17.09
C SER A 158 -2.87 -15.05 16.79
N VAL A 159 -3.11 -15.54 15.57
CA VAL A 159 -4.40 -16.06 15.13
C VAL A 159 -4.19 -17.39 14.43
N ASP A 160 -4.70 -18.47 15.05
CA ASP A 160 -4.82 -19.76 14.40
C ASP A 160 -6.09 -19.77 13.54
N ALA A 161 -5.94 -19.32 12.29
CA ALA A 161 -6.99 -19.38 11.28
C ALA A 161 -7.01 -20.75 10.59
N LYS A 162 -8.20 -21.28 10.35
CA LYS A 162 -8.43 -22.45 9.50
C LYS A 162 -9.45 -22.09 8.42
N GLY A 163 -9.48 -22.89 7.37
CA GLY A 163 -10.35 -22.69 6.21
C GLY A 163 -9.56 -22.68 4.92
N THR A 164 -10.28 -22.55 3.81
CA THR A 164 -9.72 -22.56 2.46
C THR A 164 -9.86 -21.18 1.83
N LEU A 165 -8.74 -20.50 1.60
CA LEU A 165 -8.71 -19.18 0.96
C LEU A 165 -8.68 -19.31 -0.56
N ARG A 166 -9.64 -18.63 -1.21
CA ARG A 166 -9.67 -18.34 -2.64
C ARG A 166 -9.47 -16.86 -2.87
N VAL A 167 -8.62 -16.52 -3.83
CA VAL A 167 -8.34 -15.15 -4.25
C VAL A 167 -8.44 -15.12 -5.76
N ASP A 168 -9.24 -14.20 -6.28
CA ASP A 168 -9.30 -13.88 -7.71
C ASP A 168 -9.07 -12.38 -7.85
N ALA A 169 -7.92 -12.02 -8.40
CA ALA A 169 -7.52 -10.63 -8.61
C ALA A 169 -7.19 -10.42 -10.08
N ASP A 170 -7.82 -9.43 -10.69
CA ASP A 170 -7.50 -8.95 -12.04
C ASP A 170 -7.34 -7.44 -11.99
N LEU A 171 -6.10 -6.97 -12.17
CA LEU A 171 -5.70 -5.58 -11.94
C LEU A 171 -4.92 -5.04 -13.15
N ALA A 172 -5.40 -3.93 -13.70
CA ALA A 172 -4.69 -3.10 -14.66
C ALA A 172 -4.29 -1.77 -14.00
N LEU A 173 -3.03 -1.67 -13.60
CA LEU A 173 -2.48 -0.53 -12.86
C LEU A 173 -1.76 0.43 -13.80
N ALA A 174 -2.14 1.71 -13.80
CA ALA A 174 -1.48 2.71 -14.63
C ALA A 174 0.00 2.89 -14.25
N THR A 175 0.90 2.77 -15.23
CA THR A 175 2.35 2.91 -15.03
C THR A 175 2.82 4.36 -15.12
N GLU A 176 2.11 5.17 -15.92
CA GLU A 176 2.46 6.57 -16.15
C GLU A 176 2.11 7.47 -14.95
N ARG A 177 2.84 8.58 -14.83
CA ARG A 177 2.61 9.59 -13.79
C ARG A 177 2.09 10.87 -14.43
N GLY A 178 0.98 11.39 -13.94
CA GLY A 178 0.47 12.67 -14.41
C GLY A 178 -1.02 12.85 -14.18
N LYS A 179 -1.53 13.97 -14.70
CA LYS A 179 -2.97 14.18 -14.87
C LYS A 179 -3.51 13.36 -16.05
N ASP A 180 -2.66 13.12 -17.04
CA ASP A 180 -3.00 12.41 -18.28
C ASP A 180 -2.66 10.91 -18.22
N ALA A 181 -2.26 10.41 -17.05
CA ALA A 181 -2.06 8.97 -16.86
C ALA A 181 -3.41 8.26 -17.01
N PRO A 182 -3.43 7.07 -17.64
CA PRO A 182 -4.65 6.28 -17.76
C PRO A 182 -5.18 5.90 -16.37
N ASP A 183 -6.48 5.61 -16.31
CA ASP A 183 -7.11 5.15 -15.08
C ASP A 183 -6.69 3.71 -14.78
N SER A 184 -6.52 3.38 -13.48
CA SER A 184 -6.33 1.99 -13.08
C SER A 184 -7.68 1.33 -12.87
N GLU A 185 -7.84 0.11 -13.34
CA GLU A 185 -9.10 -0.65 -13.25
C GLU A 185 -8.85 -2.09 -12.82
N GLY A 186 -9.82 -2.70 -12.16
CA GLY A 186 -9.70 -4.09 -11.75
C GLY A 186 -10.62 -4.49 -10.62
N ARG A 187 -10.57 -5.78 -10.27
CA ARG A 187 -11.37 -6.37 -9.20
C ARG A 187 -10.51 -7.32 -8.39
N VAL A 188 -10.74 -7.36 -7.08
CA VAL A 188 -10.16 -8.35 -6.17
C VAL A 188 -11.29 -8.99 -5.39
N LEU A 189 -11.42 -10.29 -5.49
CA LEU A 189 -12.34 -11.11 -4.72
C LEU A 189 -11.52 -12.02 -3.81
N LEU A 190 -11.79 -11.97 -2.51
CA LEU A 190 -11.26 -12.90 -1.52
C LEU A 190 -12.44 -13.61 -0.87
N GLU A 191 -12.39 -14.94 -0.87
CA GLU A 191 -13.41 -15.79 -0.26
C GLU A 191 -12.69 -16.81 0.64
N ILE A 192 -13.22 -17.05 1.83
CA ILE A 192 -12.72 -18.08 2.72
C ILE A 192 -13.85 -19.06 2.99
N ASP A 193 -13.68 -20.29 2.53
CA ASP A 193 -14.58 -21.39 2.85
C ASP A 193 -14.22 -21.99 4.22
N ASP A 194 -15.23 -22.38 4.99
CA ASP A 194 -15.09 -23.04 6.30
C ASP A 194 -14.15 -22.26 7.25
N PHE A 195 -14.32 -20.94 7.31
CA PHE A 195 -13.45 -20.07 8.09
C PHE A 195 -13.67 -20.25 9.60
N GLU A 196 -12.63 -20.68 10.31
CA GLU A 196 -12.64 -20.88 11.76
C GLU A 196 -11.41 -20.20 12.38
N ILE A 197 -11.61 -19.47 13.48
CA ILE A 197 -10.53 -19.00 14.35
C ILE A 197 -10.55 -19.88 15.58
N ALA A 198 -9.55 -20.76 15.77
CA ALA A 198 -9.59 -21.78 16.82
C ALA A 198 -8.92 -21.32 18.12
N ASN A 199 -7.72 -20.73 18.02
CA ASN A 199 -7.01 -20.12 19.14
C ASN A 199 -6.40 -18.81 18.66
N SER A 200 -6.86 -17.69 19.21
CA SER A 200 -6.20 -16.42 18.97
C SER A 200 -5.84 -15.78 20.29
N THR A 201 -4.60 -15.32 20.40
CA THR A 201 -4.12 -14.60 21.56
C THR A 201 -3.98 -13.14 21.16
N VAL A 202 -4.61 -12.22 21.87
CA VAL A 202 -4.46 -10.78 21.65
C VAL A 202 -4.09 -10.12 22.96
N MET A 203 -2.91 -9.49 23.00
CA MET A 203 -2.37 -8.86 24.22
C MET A 203 -2.32 -9.83 25.41
N GLY A 204 -1.99 -11.10 25.15
CA GLY A 204 -1.90 -12.16 26.16
C GLY A 204 -3.25 -12.70 26.67
N MET A 205 -4.37 -12.32 26.04
CA MET A 205 -5.69 -12.88 26.32
C MET A 205 -6.08 -13.84 25.20
N ASP A 206 -6.46 -15.06 25.57
CA ASP A 206 -6.99 -16.04 24.62
C ASP A 206 -8.45 -15.72 24.30
N LEU A 207 -8.76 -15.63 23.01
CA LEU A 207 -10.09 -15.41 22.48
C LEU A 207 -10.79 -16.76 22.28
N VAL A 208 -12.12 -16.74 22.41
CA VAL A 208 -12.97 -17.90 22.16
C VAL A 208 -12.96 -18.23 20.67
N ALA A 209 -12.98 -19.52 20.35
CA ALA A 209 -13.06 -19.96 18.98
C ALA A 209 -14.34 -19.44 18.29
N ALA A 210 -14.20 -18.99 17.04
CA ALA A 210 -15.31 -18.44 16.25
C ALA A 210 -15.35 -19.12 14.88
N GLU A 211 -16.50 -19.67 14.52
CA GLU A 211 -16.80 -20.21 13.19
C GLU A 211 -17.57 -19.17 12.39
N PHE A 212 -17.17 -18.92 11.15
CA PHE A 212 -17.78 -17.95 10.25
C PHE A 212 -18.51 -18.67 9.13
N SER A 213 -19.78 -18.34 8.96
CA SER A 213 -20.66 -18.85 7.90
C SER A 213 -20.41 -18.18 6.55
N GLU A 214 -19.96 -16.93 6.55
CA GLU A 214 -19.59 -16.17 5.36
C GLU A 214 -18.33 -15.36 5.67
N ALA A 215 -17.36 -15.39 4.75
CA ALA A 215 -16.13 -14.60 4.82
C ALA A 215 -15.74 -14.16 3.41
N VAL A 216 -16.27 -13.01 2.98
CA VAL A 216 -16.11 -12.49 1.62
C VAL A 216 -15.64 -11.04 1.65
N LEU A 217 -14.61 -10.73 0.87
CA LEU A 217 -14.10 -9.38 0.65
C LEU A 217 -13.92 -9.12 -0.85
N GLU A 218 -14.65 -8.14 -1.36
CA GLU A 218 -14.66 -7.70 -2.75
C GLU A 218 -14.23 -6.24 -2.82
N LEU A 219 -13.19 -5.99 -3.61
CA LEU A 219 -12.69 -4.66 -3.91
C LEU A 219 -12.81 -4.39 -5.41
N GLU A 220 -13.36 -3.23 -5.75
CA GLU A 220 -13.41 -2.74 -7.12
C GLU A 220 -12.49 -1.52 -7.26
N MET A 221 -11.65 -1.55 -8.28
CA MET A 221 -10.66 -0.52 -8.56
C MET A 221 -11.12 0.34 -9.74
N LYS A 222 -11.24 1.65 -9.51
CA LYS A 222 -11.63 2.65 -10.51
C LYS A 222 -10.75 3.90 -10.41
N GLY A 223 -9.91 4.12 -11.40
CA GLY A 223 -8.96 5.23 -11.45
C GLY A 223 -7.91 5.15 -10.33
N LYS A 224 -7.92 6.14 -9.43
CA LYS A 224 -6.97 6.22 -8.28
C LYS A 224 -7.61 5.78 -6.96
N LYS A 225 -8.80 5.16 -7.01
CA LYS A 225 -9.56 4.72 -5.83
C LYS A 225 -9.90 3.24 -5.99
N ALA A 226 -9.62 2.44 -4.97
CA ALA A 226 -10.20 1.12 -4.81
C ALA A 226 -11.27 1.18 -3.72
N GLU A 227 -12.48 0.72 -4.01
CA GLU A 227 -13.64 0.76 -3.13
C GLU A 227 -13.97 -0.65 -2.66
N ILE A 228 -14.31 -0.80 -1.38
CA ILE A 228 -14.77 -2.08 -0.84
C ILE A 228 -16.26 -2.17 -1.12
N GLU A 229 -16.65 -2.99 -2.10
CA GLU A 229 -18.06 -3.18 -2.49
C GLU A 229 -18.78 -4.10 -1.51
N ARG A 230 -18.10 -5.18 -1.10
CA ARG A 230 -18.61 -6.17 -0.14
C ARG A 230 -17.49 -6.58 0.79
N GLY A 231 -17.68 -6.42 2.08
CA GLY A 231 -16.78 -6.98 3.10
C GLY A 231 -17.64 -7.50 4.23
N ARG A 232 -17.87 -8.81 4.29
CA ARG A 232 -18.78 -9.42 5.28
C ARG A 232 -18.14 -10.66 5.87
N PHE A 233 -18.11 -10.71 7.18
CA PHE A 233 -17.63 -11.84 7.98
C PHE A 233 -18.69 -12.13 9.05
N GLU A 234 -19.48 -13.19 8.85
CA GLU A 234 -20.64 -13.49 9.68
C GLU A 234 -20.40 -14.74 10.53
N SER A 235 -20.34 -14.57 11.85
CA SER A 235 -20.21 -15.63 12.86
C SER A 235 -21.28 -15.48 13.94
N ASP A 236 -21.62 -16.59 14.61
CA ASP A 236 -22.49 -16.59 15.79
C ASP A 236 -21.99 -15.67 16.92
N LEU A 237 -20.67 -15.44 16.97
CA LEU A 237 -20.03 -14.59 18.00
C LEU A 237 -19.76 -13.17 17.51
N VAL A 238 -19.50 -12.98 16.22
CA VAL A 238 -19.07 -11.71 15.63
C VAL A 238 -19.63 -11.58 14.23
N ASP A 239 -20.41 -10.53 13.98
CA ASP A 239 -20.74 -10.09 12.61
C ASP A 239 -19.92 -8.83 12.31
N LEU A 240 -19.04 -8.89 11.31
CA LEU A 240 -18.18 -7.80 10.87
C LEU A 240 -18.52 -7.43 9.42
N THR A 241 -18.90 -6.17 9.23
CA THR A 241 -19.04 -5.51 7.94
C THR A 241 -17.88 -4.52 7.73
N MET A 242 -17.23 -4.60 6.57
CA MET A 242 -16.15 -3.72 6.16
C MET A 242 -16.58 -2.90 4.94
N GLY A 243 -16.34 -1.60 4.99
CA GLY A 243 -16.57 -0.69 3.87
C GLY A 243 -15.48 0.37 3.79
N GLY A 244 -15.56 1.23 2.78
CA GLY A 244 -14.64 2.35 2.61
C GLY A 244 -13.80 2.23 1.33
N HIS A 245 -12.64 2.87 1.33
CA HIS A 245 -11.82 2.96 0.13
C HIS A 245 -10.33 3.12 0.40
N ILE A 246 -9.54 2.81 -0.61
CA ILE A 246 -8.09 2.95 -0.66
C ILE A 246 -7.77 3.93 -1.77
N ASN A 247 -7.16 5.05 -1.42
CA ASN A 247 -6.63 6.01 -2.38
C ASN A 247 -5.24 5.55 -2.82
N MET A 248 -5.13 5.14 -4.07
CA MET A 248 -3.92 4.60 -4.64
C MET A 248 -3.04 5.72 -5.20
N SER A 249 -1.73 5.51 -5.09
CA SER A 249 -0.72 6.30 -5.77
C SER A 249 -0.15 5.47 -6.91
N SER A 250 0.01 6.07 -8.09
CA SER A 250 0.51 5.36 -9.28
C SER A 250 1.94 4.84 -9.15
N SER A 251 2.74 5.40 -8.23
CA SER A 251 4.18 5.10 -8.18
C SER A 251 4.63 4.14 -7.10
N ASP A 252 3.92 4.08 -5.97
CA ASP A 252 4.42 3.41 -4.76
C ASP A 252 3.25 2.89 -3.90
N PRO A 253 3.09 1.56 -3.78
CA PRO A 253 2.10 0.93 -2.90
C PRO A 253 2.20 1.39 -1.45
N ASN A 254 3.39 1.72 -0.96
CA ASN A 254 3.58 2.18 0.42
C ASN A 254 2.92 3.55 0.68
N ARG A 255 2.59 4.31 -0.37
CA ARG A 255 1.92 5.60 -0.29
C ARG A 255 0.40 5.50 -0.42
N TRP A 256 -0.14 4.29 -0.61
CA TRP A 256 -1.57 4.08 -0.69
C TRP A 256 -2.21 4.42 0.65
N ARG A 257 -3.25 5.25 0.62
CA ARG A 257 -3.93 5.72 1.81
C ARG A 257 -5.26 5.01 1.97
N LEU A 258 -5.37 4.20 3.01
CA LEU A 258 -6.61 3.51 3.35
C LEU A 258 -7.51 4.38 4.23
N ARG A 259 -8.80 4.25 4.00
CA ARG A 259 -9.88 4.70 4.87
C ARG A 259 -10.95 3.61 4.88
N ILE A 260 -10.85 2.71 5.85
CA ILE A 260 -11.71 1.54 5.99
C ILE A 260 -12.60 1.77 7.22
N GLU A 261 -13.90 1.63 7.01
CA GLU A 261 -14.94 1.66 8.04
C GLU A 261 -15.25 0.21 8.41
N LEU A 262 -15.06 -0.13 9.68
CA LEU A 262 -15.36 -1.43 10.26
C LEU A 262 -16.58 -1.26 11.16
N MET A 263 -17.62 -2.03 10.89
CA MET A 263 -18.82 -2.13 11.71
C MET A 263 -18.92 -3.55 12.20
N PHE A 264 -18.93 -3.76 13.51
CA PHE A 264 -19.12 -5.11 14.03
C PHE A 264 -20.10 -5.16 15.18
N THR A 265 -20.84 -6.26 15.24
CA THR A 265 -21.68 -6.62 16.39
C THR A 265 -21.06 -7.83 17.07
N LEU A 266 -21.15 -7.85 18.40
CA LEU A 266 -20.58 -8.90 19.23
C LEU A 266 -21.72 -9.64 19.92
N GLY A 267 -21.60 -10.96 20.03
CA GLY A 267 -22.48 -11.77 20.88
C GLY A 267 -22.41 -11.33 22.35
N GLU A 268 -23.44 -11.66 23.15
CA GLU A 268 -23.62 -11.13 24.52
C GLU A 268 -22.38 -11.31 25.43
N SER A 269 -21.66 -12.43 25.28
CA SER A 269 -20.46 -12.73 26.06
C SER A 269 -19.29 -11.78 25.74
N LEU A 270 -19.05 -11.53 24.45
CA LEU A 270 -18.00 -10.64 23.96
C LEU A 270 -18.37 -9.17 24.15
N ASP A 271 -19.65 -8.83 24.00
CA ASP A 271 -20.17 -7.48 24.20
C ASP A 271 -19.90 -6.97 25.63
N THR A 272 -20.06 -7.85 26.62
CA THR A 272 -19.78 -7.53 28.02
C THR A 272 -18.29 -7.24 28.25
N MET A 273 -17.41 -8.02 27.65
CA MET A 273 -15.95 -7.81 27.73
C MET A 273 -15.54 -6.52 26.99
N ALA A 274 -16.09 -6.30 25.79
CA ALA A 274 -15.83 -5.12 24.98
C ALA A 274 -16.29 -3.83 25.69
N ALA A 275 -17.41 -3.87 26.41
CA ALA A 275 -17.89 -2.73 27.20
C ALA A 275 -16.95 -2.33 28.35
N MET A 276 -16.10 -3.26 28.83
CA MET A 276 -15.08 -2.96 29.85
C MET A 276 -13.85 -2.27 29.27
N LEU A 277 -13.56 -2.47 27.98
CA LEU A 277 -12.42 -1.85 27.31
C LEU A 277 -12.72 -0.37 26.97
N PRO A 278 -11.94 0.60 27.49
CA PRO A 278 -12.23 2.04 27.32
C PRO A 278 -12.28 2.51 25.86
N SER A 279 -11.55 1.85 24.96
CA SER A 279 -11.54 2.13 23.52
C SER A 279 -12.84 1.68 22.85
N LEU A 280 -13.27 0.45 23.11
CA LEU A 280 -14.49 -0.12 22.51
C LEU A 280 -15.76 0.52 23.09
N LYS A 281 -15.77 0.84 24.39
CA LYS A 281 -16.89 1.54 25.03
C LYS A 281 -17.28 2.85 24.34
N ARG A 282 -16.31 3.56 23.73
CA ARG A 282 -16.55 4.82 23.00
C ARG A 282 -16.94 4.61 21.54
N ALA A 283 -16.63 3.44 20.99
CA ALA A 283 -16.98 3.04 19.63
C ALA A 283 -18.39 2.43 19.53
N ARG A 284 -18.96 2.00 20.66
CA ARG A 284 -20.30 1.40 20.75
C ARG A 284 -21.39 2.46 20.47
N GLY A 285 -22.21 2.19 19.47
CA GLY A 285 -23.44 2.94 19.16
C GLY A 285 -24.61 2.54 20.06
N GLU A 286 -25.75 3.22 19.89
CA GLU A 286 -26.97 2.92 20.66
C GLU A 286 -27.54 1.54 20.34
N ASP A 287 -27.36 1.10 19.08
CA ASP A 287 -27.81 -0.20 18.58
C ASP A 287 -26.93 -1.39 19.02
N GLY A 288 -25.87 -1.14 19.79
CA GLY A 288 -24.89 -2.15 20.18
C GLY A 288 -23.80 -2.44 19.13
N THR A 289 -23.90 -1.84 17.94
CA THR A 289 -22.87 -1.92 16.90
C THR A 289 -21.65 -1.08 17.26
N TYR A 290 -20.46 -1.64 17.06
CA TYR A 290 -19.19 -0.96 17.25
C TYR A 290 -18.69 -0.39 15.92
N HIS A 291 -18.37 0.91 15.91
CA HIS A 291 -17.86 1.59 14.72
C HIS A 291 -16.38 1.95 14.88
N MET A 292 -15.54 1.37 14.03
CA MET A 292 -14.11 1.67 13.96
C MET A 292 -13.74 2.20 12.58
N LEU A 293 -12.87 3.20 12.55
CA LEU A 293 -12.30 3.75 11.34
C LEU A 293 -10.80 3.48 11.33
N CYS A 294 -10.36 2.65 10.38
CA CYS A 294 -8.95 2.43 10.09
C CYS A 294 -8.50 3.41 9.01
N THR A 295 -7.51 4.24 9.33
CA THR A 295 -6.90 5.20 8.40
C THR A 295 -5.40 5.08 8.42
N GLY A 296 -4.72 5.43 7.33
CA GLY A 296 -3.27 5.47 7.30
C GLY A 296 -2.71 5.01 5.97
N THR A 297 -1.44 4.62 5.97
CA THR A 297 -0.81 3.97 4.81
C THR A 297 -1.02 2.47 4.87
N TRP A 298 -1.05 1.77 3.72
CA TRP A 298 -1.26 0.31 3.65
C TRP A 298 -0.38 -0.49 4.63
N GLY A 299 0.91 -0.16 4.75
CA GLY A 299 1.81 -0.86 5.69
C GLY A 299 1.73 -0.42 7.17
N LYS A 300 0.97 0.64 7.48
CA LYS A 300 0.83 1.18 8.85
C LYS A 300 -0.59 1.73 9.07
N PRO A 301 -1.63 0.89 9.01
CA PRO A 301 -2.99 1.32 9.33
C PRO A 301 -3.08 1.70 10.82
N VAL A 302 -3.87 2.72 11.13
CA VAL A 302 -4.21 3.13 12.48
C VAL A 302 -5.73 3.10 12.63
N CYS A 303 -6.22 2.17 13.44
CA CYS A 303 -7.64 2.04 13.72
C CYS A 303 -8.02 2.85 14.96
N ARG A 304 -9.09 3.64 14.85
CA ARG A 304 -9.64 4.48 15.90
C ARG A 304 -11.15 4.34 15.95
N GLU A 305 -11.73 4.60 17.11
CA GLU A 305 -13.18 4.72 17.29
C GLU A 305 -13.78 5.82 16.37
N ASP A 306 -14.83 5.49 15.60
CA ASP A 306 -15.53 6.48 14.76
C ASP A 306 -16.61 7.21 15.56
N ARG A 307 -16.19 8.28 16.25
CA ARG A 307 -17.10 9.12 17.03
C ARG A 307 -18.09 9.91 16.19
N SER A 308 -17.91 9.99 14.87
CA SER A 308 -18.77 10.81 14.02
C SER A 308 -20.16 10.20 13.88
N LYS A 309 -20.25 8.87 13.80
CA LYS A 309 -21.50 8.13 13.70
C LYS A 309 -22.24 8.07 15.04
N VAL A 310 -21.52 7.78 16.13
CA VAL A 310 -22.07 7.66 17.50
C VAL A 310 -22.72 8.97 18.00
N ARG A 311 -22.29 10.15 17.53
CA ARG A 311 -22.78 11.44 18.04
C ARG A 311 -23.86 12.09 17.17
N SER A 312 -24.20 11.49 16.03
CA SER A 312 -25.02 12.13 14.99
C SER A 312 -26.50 12.31 15.37
N GLU A 313 -26.98 11.66 16.42
CA GLU A 313 -28.37 11.83 16.90
C GLU A 313 -28.55 12.87 18.00
N ARG A 314 -27.49 13.56 18.46
CA ARG A 314 -27.75 14.75 19.27
C ARG A 314 -28.52 15.73 18.38
N PRO A 315 -29.79 16.06 18.70
CA PRO A 315 -30.54 17.01 17.93
C PRO A 315 -29.66 18.25 17.90
N THR A 316 -29.22 18.66 16.71
CA THR A 316 -28.65 19.99 16.56
C THR A 316 -29.62 20.89 17.31
N PRO A 317 -29.18 21.66 18.33
CA PRO A 317 -30.09 22.54 19.03
C PRO A 317 -30.60 23.46 17.94
N ARG A 318 -31.82 23.16 17.47
CA ARG A 318 -32.61 24.02 16.59
C ARG A 318 -32.40 25.36 17.20
N SER A 319 -31.71 26.23 16.47
CA SER A 319 -31.55 27.61 16.87
C SER A 319 -32.97 28.10 17.09
N ALA A 320 -33.38 28.14 18.36
CA ALA A 320 -34.63 28.68 18.85
C ALA A 320 -34.55 30.21 18.75
N ARG A 321 -34.30 30.66 17.52
CA ARG A 321 -34.52 31.98 16.96
C ARG A 321 -35.22 31.78 15.61
N SER A 322 -36.24 30.94 15.59
CA SER A 322 -37.49 31.35 14.96
C SER A 322 -38.09 32.46 15.84
N ILE A 323 -37.49 33.65 15.74
CA ILE A 323 -38.18 34.90 16.04
C ILE A 323 -39.39 34.89 15.11
N GLY A 324 -40.57 35.05 15.71
CA GLY A 324 -41.85 34.70 15.11
C GLY A 324 -42.08 35.29 13.73
N LEU A 325 -43.01 34.63 13.03
CA LEU A 325 -43.88 35.23 12.05
C LEU A 325 -44.41 36.56 12.61
N GLY A 326 -43.74 37.66 12.28
CA GLY A 326 -44.39 38.91 11.97
C GLY A 326 -44.13 39.12 10.49
N ASP A 327 -45.20 39.33 9.73
CA ASP A 327 -45.16 39.78 8.35
C ASP A 327 -44.08 40.87 8.19
N ILE A 328 -42.95 40.52 7.57
CA ILE A 328 -41.99 41.51 7.09
C ILE A 328 -42.28 41.62 5.61
N GLU A 329 -43.13 42.60 5.33
CA GLU A 329 -43.27 43.22 4.03
C GLU A 329 -41.89 43.44 3.41
N ASP A 330 -41.84 43.14 2.12
CA ASP A 330 -40.74 43.35 1.20
C ASP A 330 -40.32 44.83 1.17
N ASP A 331 -39.54 45.26 2.16
CA ASP A 331 -38.94 46.58 2.17
C ASP A 331 -37.65 46.53 1.34
N GLY A 332 -37.74 47.16 0.16
CA GLY A 332 -36.73 47.29 -0.88
C GLY A 332 -35.44 47.93 -0.40
N SER A 333 -34.69 47.20 0.42
CA SER A 333 -33.41 47.64 0.93
C SER A 333 -32.36 47.63 -0.18
N SER A 334 -32.17 48.82 -0.74
CA SER A 334 -31.25 49.13 -1.84
C SER A 334 -29.85 48.50 -1.66
N PRO A 335 -29.18 48.11 -2.77
CA PRO A 335 -27.89 47.39 -2.78
C PRO A 335 -26.73 48.07 -2.01
N ALA A 336 -26.88 49.34 -1.62
CA ALA A 336 -25.95 50.06 -0.76
C ALA A 336 -25.87 49.53 0.69
N SER A 337 -26.96 48.95 1.24
CA SER A 337 -26.98 48.46 2.63
C SER A 337 -26.24 47.13 2.81
N ARG A 338 -26.28 46.25 1.79
CA ARG A 338 -25.53 44.97 1.75
C ARG A 338 -24.01 45.19 1.68
N ARG A 339 -23.54 46.28 1.04
CA ARG A 339 -22.10 46.65 0.99
C ARG A 339 -21.53 47.05 2.36
N LYS A 340 -22.32 47.71 3.23
CA LYS A 340 -21.88 48.09 4.59
C LYS A 340 -21.71 46.89 5.53
N LYS A 341 -22.57 45.86 5.41
CA LYS A 341 -22.48 44.63 6.24
C LYS A 341 -21.30 43.73 5.85
N ARG A 342 -20.84 43.80 4.60
CA ARG A 342 -19.67 43.04 4.12
C ARG A 342 -18.35 43.68 4.58
N ARG A 343 -18.27 45.01 4.69
CA ARG A 343 -17.10 45.73 5.25
C ARG A 343 -16.89 45.48 6.75
N THR A 344 -17.96 45.38 7.54
CA THR A 344 -17.84 45.09 8.98
C THR A 344 -17.35 43.66 9.27
N ARG A 345 -17.53 42.71 8.33
CA ARG A 345 -16.98 41.35 8.45
C ARG A 345 -15.50 41.26 8.07
N THR A 346 -15.01 42.15 7.19
CA THR A 346 -13.58 42.18 6.83
C THR A 346 -12.74 42.82 7.92
N ASP A 347 -13.23 43.90 8.54
CA ASP A 347 -12.50 44.58 9.63
C ASP A 347 -12.32 43.68 10.87
N ASP A 348 -13.32 42.85 11.17
CA ASP A 348 -13.25 41.89 12.28
C ASP A 348 -12.34 40.70 11.97
N ALA A 349 -12.16 40.36 10.69
CA ALA A 349 -11.24 39.31 10.25
C ALA A 349 -9.77 39.77 10.32
N ASP A 350 -9.49 41.02 9.93
CA ASP A 350 -8.14 41.58 10.01
C ASP A 350 -7.71 41.83 11.46
N LYS A 351 -8.64 42.26 12.32
CA LYS A 351 -8.37 42.38 13.77
C LYS A 351 -8.01 41.04 14.42
N ARG A 352 -8.61 39.93 13.98
CA ARG A 352 -8.24 38.57 14.44
C ARG A 352 -6.87 38.12 13.92
N ARG A 353 -6.47 38.55 12.72
CA ARG A 353 -5.14 38.25 12.16
C ARG A 353 -4.05 38.99 12.91
N GLU A 354 -4.27 40.27 13.24
CA GLU A 354 -3.33 41.05 14.05
C GLU A 354 -3.19 40.51 15.48
N ASP A 355 -4.30 40.16 16.15
CA ASP A 355 -4.26 39.60 17.51
C ASP A 355 -3.51 38.26 17.54
N ARG A 356 -3.68 37.43 16.50
CA ARG A 356 -2.91 36.18 16.35
C ARG A 356 -1.42 36.45 16.13
N ARG A 357 -1.06 37.47 15.35
CA ARG A 357 0.34 37.83 15.11
C ARG A 357 1.02 38.32 16.39
N LYS A 358 0.31 39.17 17.16
CA LYS A 358 0.78 39.69 18.45
C LYS A 358 1.04 38.56 19.46
N ARG A 359 0.14 37.58 19.58
CA ARG A 359 0.35 36.41 20.47
C ARG A 359 1.54 35.54 20.09
N LEU A 360 1.84 35.43 18.80
CA LEU A 360 2.99 34.64 18.33
C LEU A 360 4.31 35.38 18.58
N GLU A 361 4.31 36.70 18.44
CA GLU A 361 5.46 37.56 18.71
C GLU A 361 5.80 37.58 20.20
N GLU A 362 4.79 37.76 21.07
CA GLU A 362 4.92 37.67 22.52
C GLU A 362 5.41 36.29 22.98
N ARG A 363 4.96 35.20 22.32
CA ARG A 363 5.46 33.84 22.59
C ARG A 363 6.93 33.68 22.18
N ARG A 364 7.37 34.30 21.09
CA ARG A 364 8.78 34.25 20.63
C ARG A 364 9.69 35.08 21.52
N GLU A 365 9.21 36.21 22.02
CA GLU A 365 9.94 37.08 22.93
C GLU A 365 10.14 36.41 24.29
N ARG A 366 9.10 35.81 24.85
CA ARG A 366 9.22 35.01 26.09
C ARG A 366 10.20 33.84 25.94
N LEU A 367 10.21 33.16 24.79
CA LEU A 367 11.19 32.09 24.51
C LEU A 367 12.62 32.60 24.31
N ARG A 368 12.82 33.88 23.97
CA ARG A 368 14.15 34.51 23.91
C ARG A 368 14.62 34.90 25.31
N GLU A 369 13.75 35.41 26.16
CA GLU A 369 14.08 35.73 27.55
C GLU A 369 14.31 34.47 28.42
N GLU A 370 13.55 33.39 28.18
CA GLU A 370 13.73 32.11 28.90
C GLU A 370 14.93 31.30 28.40
N ARG A 371 15.51 31.65 27.24
CA ARG A 371 16.71 30.97 26.77
C ARG A 371 17.87 31.51 27.60
N PRO A 372 18.49 30.69 28.49
CA PRO A 372 19.69 31.13 29.18
C PRO A 372 20.70 31.60 28.12
N PRO A 373 21.44 32.69 28.38
CA PRO A 373 22.53 33.08 27.48
C PRO A 373 23.38 31.83 27.25
N PRO A 374 23.81 31.56 26.00
CA PRO A 374 24.69 30.42 25.75
C PRO A 374 25.86 30.58 26.71
N ASP A 375 25.98 29.66 27.66
CA ASP A 375 27.11 29.64 28.56
C ASP A 375 28.34 29.56 27.65
N GLU A 376 29.16 30.62 27.67
CA GLU A 376 30.46 30.69 27.02
C GLU A 376 31.46 29.78 27.76
N GLU A 377 31.03 28.58 28.15
CA GLU A 377 31.95 27.52 28.53
C GLU A 377 32.68 27.14 27.24
N GLU A 378 33.88 27.71 27.12
CA GLU A 378 34.97 27.23 26.29
C GLU A 378 34.83 25.71 26.17
N PHE A 379 34.46 25.26 24.96
CA PHE A 379 34.68 23.89 24.54
C PHE A 379 36.19 23.70 24.53
N ASP A 380 36.72 23.45 25.72
CA ASP A 380 38.10 23.14 25.98
C ASP A 380 38.34 21.83 25.23
N ASN A 381 39.01 21.96 24.09
CA ASN A 381 39.23 20.92 23.10
C ASN A 381 40.26 19.89 23.59
N ASN A 382 40.17 19.52 24.87
CA ASN A 382 40.92 18.48 25.56
C ASN A 382 40.07 17.21 25.62
N GLY A 383 39.59 16.77 24.46
CA GLY A 383 39.20 15.37 24.31
C GLY A 383 40.43 14.49 24.60
N PRO A 384 40.30 13.39 25.35
CA PRO A 384 41.45 12.54 25.68
C PRO A 384 42.09 12.03 24.38
N ASP A 385 43.40 12.22 24.25
CA ASP A 385 44.22 11.56 23.24
C ASP A 385 44.06 10.04 23.42
N VAL A 386 43.21 9.44 22.59
CA VAL A 386 43.10 7.98 22.49
C VAL A 386 44.33 7.51 21.75
N GLU A 387 45.36 7.09 22.49
CA GLU A 387 46.52 6.38 21.97
C GLU A 387 46.05 5.08 21.29
N LEU A 388 45.92 5.14 19.97
CA LEU A 388 45.71 3.97 19.13
C LEU A 388 47.01 3.16 19.10
N GLY A 389 47.01 2.05 19.85
CA GLY A 389 48.12 1.11 19.90
C GLY A 389 48.55 0.58 18.52
N PRO A 390 49.84 0.26 18.33
CA PRO A 390 50.43 -0.09 17.04
C PRO A 390 50.20 -1.57 16.72
N GLU A 391 48.95 -1.97 16.40
CA GLU A 391 48.69 -3.37 15.99
C GLU A 391 47.42 -3.51 15.12
N PHE A 392 47.16 -2.51 14.26
CA PHE A 392 46.08 -2.58 13.26
C PHE A 392 46.67 -2.79 11.87
N ASP A 393 47.09 -4.02 11.58
CA ASP A 393 47.32 -4.52 10.22
C ASP A 393 45.96 -4.65 9.50
N GLY A 394 45.51 -3.53 8.94
CA GLY A 394 44.36 -3.48 8.04
C GLY A 394 44.79 -3.76 6.60
N PRO A 395 43.99 -4.50 5.80
CA PRO A 395 44.30 -4.77 4.41
C PRO A 395 44.15 -3.51 3.55
N ASP A 396 45.13 -3.29 2.67
CA ASP A 396 45.10 -2.46 1.46
C ASP A 396 44.30 -1.15 1.51
N ARG A 397 44.84 -0.17 2.24
CA ARG A 397 44.55 1.24 1.97
C ARG A 397 45.24 1.63 0.66
N ARG A 398 44.47 1.62 -0.44
CA ARG A 398 44.85 2.36 -1.65
C ARG A 398 45.14 3.82 -1.27
N PRO A 399 46.28 4.40 -1.70
CA PRO A 399 46.61 5.77 -1.36
C PRO A 399 45.52 6.73 -1.91
N PRO A 400 45.17 7.79 -1.17
CA PRO A 400 44.30 8.83 -1.69
C PRO A 400 44.95 9.41 -2.94
N ARG A 401 44.18 9.48 -4.02
CA ARG A 401 44.62 10.14 -5.26
C ARG A 401 44.96 11.60 -4.92
N PRO A 402 46.12 12.13 -5.33
CA PRO A 402 46.43 13.53 -5.16
C PRO A 402 45.38 14.35 -5.90
N PHE A 403 44.78 15.31 -5.20
CA PHE A 403 43.96 16.35 -5.78
C PHE A 403 44.77 17.03 -6.87
N LEU A 404 44.39 16.81 -8.13
CA LEU A 404 44.77 17.69 -9.21
C LEU A 404 44.09 19.04 -8.94
N PRO A 405 44.81 20.17 -9.03
CA PRO A 405 44.17 21.48 -9.02
C PRO A 405 43.26 21.54 -10.23
N GLY A 406 41.95 21.57 -9.97
CA GLY A 406 40.94 21.81 -10.99
C GLY A 406 41.19 23.18 -11.59
N GLU A 407 41.30 23.20 -12.91
CA GLU A 407 41.34 24.43 -13.70
C GLU A 407 40.09 25.25 -13.37
N ASP A 408 40.32 26.48 -12.92
CA ASP A 408 39.34 27.53 -12.73
C ASP A 408 38.60 27.77 -14.06
N ASN A 409 37.43 27.15 -14.19
CA ASN A 409 36.47 27.49 -15.24
C ASN A 409 35.50 28.53 -14.65
N ASP A 410 36.03 29.73 -14.40
CA ASP A 410 35.29 30.96 -14.12
C ASP A 410 34.56 31.41 -15.39
N MET A 411 33.51 30.68 -15.74
CA MET A 411 32.48 31.20 -16.65
C MET A 411 31.40 31.86 -15.79
N PRO A 412 31.20 33.18 -15.88
CA PRO A 412 30.11 33.84 -15.18
C PRO A 412 28.80 33.27 -15.73
N GLN A 413 28.04 32.60 -14.86
CA GLN A 413 26.67 32.20 -15.17
C GLN A 413 25.87 33.47 -15.45
N GLN A 414 25.61 33.73 -16.74
CA GLN A 414 24.62 34.71 -17.15
C GLN A 414 23.29 34.26 -16.55
N ARG A 415 22.75 35.08 -15.64
CA ARG A 415 21.35 34.93 -15.22
C ARG A 415 20.50 35.09 -16.49
N PRO A 416 19.59 34.16 -16.80
CA PRO A 416 18.63 34.39 -17.86
C PRO A 416 17.83 35.64 -17.50
N GLU A 417 18.00 36.70 -18.29
CA GLU A 417 17.07 37.82 -18.32
C GLU A 417 15.74 37.24 -18.81
N PHE A 418 14.75 37.19 -17.92
CA PHE A 418 13.38 36.95 -18.32
C PHE A 418 12.89 38.25 -18.95
N ASP A 419 12.70 38.25 -20.26
CA ASP A 419 11.98 39.31 -20.95
C ASP A 419 10.54 39.34 -20.41
N ASP A 420 10.21 40.41 -19.69
CA ASP A 420 8.89 40.71 -19.08
C ASP A 420 7.80 41.02 -20.13
N GLU A 421 7.75 40.26 -21.22
CA GLU A 421 6.83 40.48 -22.34
C GLU A 421 5.92 39.25 -22.56
N PHE A 422 5.32 38.75 -21.48
CA PHE A 422 4.14 37.91 -21.57
C PHE A 422 2.88 38.80 -21.47
N PRO A 423 2.12 38.98 -22.57
CA PRO A 423 0.82 39.63 -22.47
C PRO A 423 -0.09 38.78 -21.56
N PRO A 424 -0.93 39.41 -20.73
CA PRO A 424 -1.88 38.69 -19.91
C PRO A 424 -2.82 37.84 -20.80
N PRO A 425 -3.19 36.63 -20.37
CA PRO A 425 -4.14 35.81 -21.13
C PRO A 425 -5.45 36.57 -21.30
N GLU A 426 -5.88 36.73 -22.55
CA GLU A 426 -7.24 37.17 -22.88
C GLU A 426 -8.20 36.08 -22.40
N PHE A 427 -9.07 36.43 -21.46
CA PHE A 427 -10.18 35.59 -21.05
C PHE A 427 -11.31 35.81 -22.06
N ASP A 428 -11.56 34.82 -22.91
CA ASP A 428 -12.77 34.77 -23.73
C ASP A 428 -13.98 34.50 -22.82
N ASP A 429 -14.72 35.57 -22.49
CA ASP A 429 -15.90 35.56 -21.61
C ASP A 429 -17.18 35.02 -22.31
N ASP A 430 -17.10 34.38 -23.48
CA ASP A 430 -18.26 34.03 -24.32
C ASP A 430 -18.62 32.52 -24.38
N ALA A 431 -18.22 31.71 -23.40
CA ALA A 431 -18.69 30.32 -23.29
C ALA A 431 -19.77 30.19 -22.21
N MET A 432 -20.99 30.66 -22.50
CA MET A 432 -22.17 30.31 -21.71
C MET A 432 -22.49 28.82 -21.89
N PRO A 433 -22.63 28.02 -20.81
CA PRO A 433 -23.15 26.67 -20.93
C PRO A 433 -24.63 26.75 -21.32
N MET A 434 -24.98 26.09 -22.43
CA MET A 434 -26.36 25.85 -22.83
C MET A 434 -27.03 24.96 -21.79
N ASP A 435 -28.21 25.39 -21.32
CA ASP A 435 -29.11 24.58 -20.51
C ASP A 435 -29.46 23.28 -21.26
N ASP A 436 -29.05 22.15 -20.69
CA ASP A 436 -29.49 20.83 -21.13
C ASP A 436 -30.99 20.69 -20.89
N GLN A 437 -31.70 20.43 -21.99
CA GLN A 437 -33.11 20.09 -22.04
C GLN A 437 -33.37 18.83 -21.20
N GLN A 438 -34.26 18.95 -20.23
CA GLN A 438 -34.88 17.80 -19.57
C GLN A 438 -35.85 17.15 -20.55
N ASP A 439 -35.49 15.97 -21.04
CA ASP A 439 -36.44 15.07 -21.70
C ASP A 439 -37.30 14.41 -20.62
N ASP A 440 -38.59 14.72 -20.66
CA ASP A 440 -39.65 14.04 -19.93
C ASP A 440 -39.77 12.59 -20.40
N VAL A 441 -39.47 11.64 -19.51
CA VAL A 441 -39.74 10.21 -19.74
C VAL A 441 -41.16 9.91 -19.26
N GLU A 442 -42.06 9.75 -20.23
CA GLU A 442 -43.44 9.29 -20.08
C GLU A 442 -43.46 7.83 -19.61
N TYR A 443 -44.08 7.55 -18.46
CA TYR A 443 -44.39 6.20 -18.00
C TYR A 443 -45.77 5.82 -18.54
N ASP A 444 -45.85 4.80 -19.40
CA ASP A 444 -47.10 4.14 -19.76
C ASP A 444 -47.47 3.09 -18.69
N ASP A 445 -48.75 3.13 -18.29
CA ASP A 445 -49.48 2.19 -17.41
C ASP A 445 -49.74 0.81 -18.04
#